data_AF-A0A845Z3M3-F1
#
_entry.id   AF-A0A845Z3M3-F1
#
_cell.length_a   1.000
_cell.length_b   1.000
_cell.length_c   1.000
_cell.angle_alpha   90.00
_cell.angle_beta   90.00
_cell.angle_gamma   90.00
#
_symmetry.space_group_name_H-M   'P 1'
#
loop_
_entity.id
_entity.type
_entity.pdbx_description
1 polymer ?
#
loop_
_entity_poly.entity_id
_entity_poly.type
_entity_poly.pdbx_seq_one_letter_code
_entity_poly.pdbx_strand_id
1 'polypeptide(L)'
;DRRALEPLVDVLRTDISAVRLWAASSLGQMAKVSYEVVVGAIPPLIEGLRRDSMPAVRSNCAWAIGQLCRELPSNVVYAGGIDALIEALEEDRDMGVREDAKSSLLRVGDPRGLQVIEDLAMEGL
;
A
#
# COMPACT_ATOMS: atom_id res chain seq x y z
N ASP A 1 -17.00 9.36 2.96
CA ASP A 1 -17.16 10.19 4.18
C ASP A 1 -15.94 9.95 5.06
N ARG A 2 -15.36 10.99 5.68
CA ARG A 2 -14.21 10.86 6.60
C ARG A 2 -14.49 9.93 7.78
N ARG A 3 -15.76 9.84 8.21
CA ARG A 3 -16.21 8.96 9.31
C ARG A 3 -16.04 7.48 9.00
N ALA A 4 -15.79 7.12 7.74
CA ALA A 4 -15.53 5.73 7.36
C ALA A 4 -14.10 5.27 7.66
N LEU A 5 -13.16 6.18 7.98
CA LEU A 5 -11.76 5.80 8.22
C LEU A 5 -11.64 4.78 9.35
N GLU A 6 -12.11 5.11 10.56
CA GLU A 6 -11.94 4.23 11.73
C GLU A 6 -12.61 2.86 11.56
N PRO A 7 -13.88 2.75 11.10
CA PRO A 7 -14.50 1.46 10.85
C PRO A 7 -13.74 0.64 9.80
N LEU A 8 -13.26 1.26 8.72
CA LEU A 8 -12.49 0.55 7.68
C LEU A 8 -11.14 0.06 8.20
N VAL A 9 -10.47 0.83 9.06
CA VAL A 9 -9.22 0.42 9.70
C VAL A 9 -9.46 -0.74 10.67
N ASP A 10 -10.55 -0.72 11.42
CA ASP A 10 -10.90 -1.80 12.34
C ASP A 10 -11.15 -3.12 11.57
N VAL A 11 -12.01 -3.09 10.56
CA VAL A 11 -12.32 -4.30 9.80
C VAL A 11 -11.12 -4.81 8.99
N LEU A 12 -10.20 -3.94 8.55
CA LEU A 12 -8.95 -4.34 7.91
C LEU A 12 -8.06 -5.19 8.82
N ARG A 13 -8.21 -5.11 10.15
CA ARG A 13 -7.42 -5.88 11.12
C ARG A 13 -8.11 -7.13 11.61
N THR A 14 -9.42 -7.08 11.81
CA THR A 14 -10.13 -8.05 12.65
C THR A 14 -11.02 -9.02 11.89
N ASP A 15 -11.44 -8.67 10.68
CA ASP A 15 -12.48 -9.41 9.96
C ASP A 15 -11.92 -10.54 9.07
N ILE A 16 -12.79 -11.27 8.39
CA ILE A 16 -12.43 -12.30 7.42
C ILE A 16 -11.72 -11.68 6.20
N SER A 17 -10.90 -12.48 5.53
CA SER A 17 -10.04 -12.02 4.43
C SER A 17 -10.78 -11.28 3.31
N ALA A 18 -11.98 -11.72 2.96
CA ALA A 18 -12.80 -11.05 1.96
C ALA A 18 -13.16 -9.61 2.37
N VAL A 19 -13.53 -9.40 3.64
CA VAL A 19 -13.86 -8.07 4.17
C VAL A 19 -12.61 -7.20 4.28
N ARG A 20 -11.51 -7.77 4.78
CA ARG A 20 -10.22 -7.05 4.86
C ARG A 20 -9.74 -6.56 3.49
N LEU A 21 -9.91 -7.39 2.45
CA LEU A 21 -9.62 -7.00 1.07
C LEU A 21 -10.44 -5.78 0.65
N TRP A 22 -11.76 -5.82 0.81
CA TRP A 22 -12.61 -4.68 0.45
C TRP A 22 -12.36 -3.44 1.30
N ALA A 23 -11.94 -3.62 2.55
CA ALA A 23 -11.55 -2.54 3.44
C ALA A 23 -10.31 -1.82 2.92
N ALA A 24 -9.26 -2.56 2.54
CA ALA A 24 -8.06 -1.99 1.92
C ALA A 24 -8.39 -1.22 0.63
N SER A 25 -9.24 -1.79 -0.24
CA SER A 25 -9.70 -1.11 -1.46
C SER A 25 -10.39 0.22 -1.14
N SER A 26 -11.32 0.18 -0.17
CA SER A 26 -12.10 1.33 0.24
C SER A 26 -11.22 2.44 0.81
N LEU A 27 -10.23 2.09 1.64
CA LEU A 27 -9.22 3.02 2.17
C LEU A 27 -8.42 3.67 1.03
N GLY A 28 -7.99 2.92 0.02
CA GLY A 28 -7.31 3.46 -1.17
C GLY A 28 -8.14 4.48 -1.95
N GLN A 29 -9.46 4.27 -2.03
CA GLN A 29 -10.40 5.21 -2.67
C GLN A 29 -10.62 6.49 -1.86
N MET A 30 -10.21 6.54 -0.58
CA MET A 30 -10.32 7.73 0.26
C MET A 30 -9.30 8.83 -0.07
N ALA A 31 -8.43 8.62 -1.07
CA ALA A 31 -7.41 9.58 -1.53
C ALA A 31 -7.95 11.01 -1.75
N LYS A 32 -9.22 11.13 -2.15
CA LYS A 32 -9.88 12.41 -2.47
C LYS A 32 -10.69 13.02 -1.32
N VAL A 33 -10.72 12.40 -0.13
CA VAL A 33 -11.58 12.84 0.98
C VAL A 33 -10.96 14.02 1.73
N SER A 34 -9.76 13.83 2.31
CA SER A 34 -8.99 14.88 2.97
C SER A 34 -7.58 14.39 3.29
N TYR A 35 -6.63 15.31 3.43
CA TYR A 35 -5.25 15.00 3.83
C TYR A 35 -5.16 14.18 5.13
N GLU A 36 -5.95 14.54 6.15
CA GLU A 36 -6.06 13.82 7.42
C GLU A 36 -6.40 12.33 7.22
N VAL A 37 -7.38 12.06 6.36
CA VAL A 37 -7.83 10.69 6.09
C VAL A 37 -6.75 9.90 5.38
N VAL A 38 -6.09 10.51 4.40
CA VAL A 38 -5.00 9.86 3.65
C VAL A 38 -3.84 9.52 4.59
N VAL A 39 -3.45 10.45 5.46
CA VAL A 39 -2.42 10.23 6.49
C VAL A 39 -2.82 9.12 7.47
N GLY A 40 -4.09 9.10 7.91
CA GLY A 40 -4.59 8.07 8.82
C GLY A 40 -4.72 6.69 8.20
N ALA A 41 -4.93 6.60 6.88
CA ALA A 41 -5.12 5.33 6.17
C ALA A 41 -3.81 4.60 5.86
N ILE A 42 -2.68 5.30 5.69
CA ILE A 42 -1.41 4.66 5.31
C ILE A 42 -0.86 3.69 6.37
N PRO A 43 -0.73 4.06 7.66
CA PRO A 43 -0.18 3.14 8.67
C PRO A 43 -0.90 1.77 8.77
N PRO A 44 -2.24 1.68 8.82
CA PRO A 44 -2.92 0.38 8.85
C PRO A 44 -2.82 -0.37 7.53
N LEU A 45 -2.72 0.31 6.38
CA LEU A 45 -2.44 -0.36 5.11
C LEU A 45 -1.03 -0.94 5.06
N ILE A 46 -0.03 -0.26 5.61
CA ILE A 46 1.34 -0.79 5.76
C ILE A 46 1.32 -2.03 6.65
N GLU A 47 0.59 -2.00 7.76
CA GLU A 47 0.40 -3.15 8.64
C GLU A 47 -0.20 -4.35 7.88
N GLY A 48 -1.27 -4.11 7.10
CA GLY A 48 -1.89 -5.12 6.26
C GLY A 48 -0.94 -5.67 5.19
N LEU A 49 -0.19 -4.80 4.51
CA LEU A 49 0.82 -5.19 3.51
C LEU A 49 1.93 -6.06 4.12
N ARG A 50 2.37 -5.79 5.35
CA ARG A 50 3.46 -6.57 5.97
C ARG A 50 2.99 -7.87 6.63
N ARG A 51 1.76 -7.91 7.14
CA ARG A 51 1.36 -8.93 8.13
C ARG A 51 0.15 -9.76 7.74
N ASP A 52 -0.63 -9.37 6.73
CA ASP A 52 -1.83 -10.13 6.38
C ASP A 52 -1.46 -11.51 5.83
N SER A 53 -2.14 -12.54 6.31
CA SER A 53 -1.91 -13.92 5.89
C SER A 53 -2.31 -14.18 4.44
N MET A 54 -3.22 -13.38 3.89
CA MET A 54 -3.77 -13.55 2.55
C MET A 54 -3.07 -12.64 1.54
N PRO A 55 -2.39 -13.21 0.52
CA PRO A 55 -1.73 -12.42 -0.52
C PRO A 55 -2.65 -11.41 -1.19
N ALA A 56 -3.91 -11.79 -1.47
CA ALA A 56 -4.88 -10.88 -2.08
C ALA A 56 -5.17 -9.63 -1.22
N VAL A 57 -5.10 -9.72 0.11
CA VAL A 57 -5.23 -8.54 0.98
C VAL A 57 -3.96 -7.70 0.92
N ARG A 58 -2.78 -8.32 0.99
CA ARG A 58 -1.49 -7.63 0.88
C ARG A 58 -1.35 -6.87 -0.44
N SER A 59 -1.64 -7.53 -1.56
CA SER A 59 -1.72 -6.92 -2.90
C SER A 59 -2.60 -5.67 -2.91
N ASN A 60 -3.79 -5.76 -2.30
CA ASN A 60 -4.70 -4.64 -2.30
C ASN A 60 -4.25 -3.50 -1.37
N CYS A 61 -3.56 -3.83 -0.27
CA CYS A 61 -2.88 -2.85 0.56
C CYS A 61 -1.77 -2.11 -0.21
N ALA A 62 -0.93 -2.83 -0.97
CA ALA A 62 0.10 -2.22 -1.82
C ALA A 62 -0.54 -1.26 -2.84
N TRP A 63 -1.57 -1.71 -3.56
CA TRP A 63 -2.31 -0.88 -4.49
C TRP A 63 -2.86 0.39 -3.82
N ALA A 64 -3.49 0.24 -2.65
CA ALA A 64 -4.09 1.34 -1.89
C ALA A 64 -3.04 2.35 -1.42
N ILE A 65 -1.90 1.89 -0.88
CA ILE A 65 -0.77 2.76 -0.51
C ILE A 65 -0.30 3.56 -1.72
N GLY A 66 -0.15 2.93 -2.89
CA GLY A 66 0.20 3.62 -4.12
C GLY A 66 -0.83 4.67 -4.54
N GLN A 67 -2.13 4.44 -4.32
CA GLN A 67 -3.17 5.45 -4.62
C GLN A 67 -3.02 6.66 -3.69
N LEU A 68 -2.85 6.41 -2.40
CA LEU A 68 -2.77 7.44 -1.37
C LEU A 68 -1.49 8.28 -1.50
N CYS A 69 -0.35 7.64 -1.76
CA CYS A 69 0.94 8.32 -1.89
C CYS A 69 0.99 9.32 -3.06
N ARG A 70 0.22 9.10 -4.13
CA ARG A 70 0.14 10.04 -5.25
C ARG A 70 -0.43 11.41 -4.88
N GLU A 71 -1.29 11.45 -3.87
CA GLU A 71 -1.97 12.66 -3.43
C GLU A 71 -1.29 13.27 -2.19
N LEU A 72 -0.24 12.62 -1.66
CA LEU A 72 0.48 13.10 -0.49
C LEU A 72 1.69 13.96 -0.88
N PRO A 73 1.96 15.06 -0.15
CA PRO A 73 3.26 15.70 -0.20
C PRO A 73 4.32 14.75 0.37
N SER A 74 5.57 14.90 -0.08
CA SER A 74 6.73 14.12 0.40
C SER A 74 7.03 14.38 1.88
N ASN A 75 6.27 13.73 2.76
CA ASN A 75 6.37 13.77 4.21
C ASN A 75 6.76 12.38 4.76
N VAL A 76 6.85 12.25 6.08
CA VAL A 76 7.23 10.98 6.74
C VAL A 76 6.26 9.83 6.44
N VAL A 77 4.97 10.13 6.24
CA VAL A 77 3.94 9.14 5.97
C VAL A 77 4.05 8.62 4.53
N TYR A 78 4.27 9.54 3.58
CA TYR A 78 4.63 9.19 2.21
C TYR A 78 5.89 8.33 2.16
N ALA A 79 6.95 8.76 2.86
CA ALA A 79 8.22 8.01 2.90
C ALA A 79 7.99 6.58 3.40
N GLY A 80 7.27 6.41 4.52
CA GLY A 80 6.94 5.08 5.06
C GLY A 80 6.06 4.24 4.13
N GLY A 81 5.16 4.87 3.35
CA GLY A 81 4.38 4.19 2.33
C GLY A 81 5.25 3.64 1.20
N ILE A 82 6.20 4.44 0.70
CA ILE A 82 7.17 4.01 -0.31
C ILE A 82 8.08 2.92 0.23
N ASP A 83 8.60 3.06 1.45
CA ASP A 83 9.48 2.07 2.06
C ASP A 83 8.76 0.71 2.20
N ALA A 84 7.49 0.72 2.59
CA ALA A 84 6.69 -0.50 2.68
C ALA A 84 6.43 -1.14 1.30
N LEU A 85 6.27 -0.34 0.25
CA LEU A 85 6.14 -0.86 -1.11
C LEU A 85 7.45 -1.45 -1.64
N ILE A 86 8.60 -0.83 -1.32
CA ILE A 86 9.92 -1.35 -1.66
C ILE A 86 10.17 -2.68 -0.95
N GLU A 87 9.93 -2.74 0.37
CA GLU A 87 10.03 -3.97 1.16
C GLU A 87 9.15 -5.08 0.59
N ALA A 88 7.90 -4.77 0.23
CA ALA A 88 7.00 -5.74 -0.37
C ALA A 88 7.49 -6.22 -1.74
N LEU A 89 8.08 -5.35 -2.57
CA LEU A 89 8.66 -5.71 -3.86
C LEU A 89 9.85 -6.67 -3.70
N GLU A 90 10.72 -6.43 -2.72
CA GLU A 90 11.94 -7.22 -2.52
C GLU A 90 11.67 -8.53 -1.76
N GLU A 91 10.85 -8.47 -0.70
CA GLU A 91 10.79 -9.52 0.32
C GLU A 91 9.46 -10.30 0.36
N ASP A 92 8.38 -9.84 -0.28
CA ASP A 92 7.11 -10.58 -0.23
C ASP A 92 7.25 -11.95 -0.91
N ARG A 93 6.71 -12.97 -0.26
CA ARG A 93 6.77 -14.37 -0.69
C ARG A 93 5.89 -14.65 -1.90
N ASP A 94 4.85 -13.84 -2.09
CA ASP A 94 3.90 -14.00 -3.17
C ASP A 94 4.27 -13.09 -4.36
N MET A 95 4.39 -13.71 -5.53
CA MET A 95 4.76 -13.00 -6.76
C MET A 95 3.72 -11.96 -7.18
N GLY A 96 2.43 -12.19 -6.92
CA GLY A 96 1.38 -11.23 -7.22
C GLY A 96 1.51 -9.96 -6.38
N VAL A 97 1.82 -10.12 -5.09
CA VAL A 97 2.05 -8.97 -4.19
C VAL A 97 3.25 -8.16 -4.65
N ARG A 98 4.34 -8.81 -5.04
CA ARG A 98 5.53 -8.13 -5.59
C ARG A 98 5.22 -7.32 -6.85
N GLU A 99 4.48 -7.89 -7.79
CA GLU A 99 4.08 -7.19 -9.02
C GLU A 99 3.13 -6.01 -8.76
N ASP A 100 2.20 -6.14 -7.79
CA ASP A 100 1.32 -5.04 -7.39
C ASP A 100 2.09 -3.92 -6.67
N ALA A 101 3.08 -4.27 -5.85
CA ALA A 101 3.98 -3.31 -5.21
C ALA A 101 4.82 -2.56 -6.25
N LYS A 102 5.45 -3.28 -7.19
CA LYS A 102 6.16 -2.71 -8.35
C LYS A 102 5.28 -1.77 -9.15
N SER A 103 4.08 -2.21 -9.52
CA SER A 103 3.11 -1.41 -10.27
C SER A 103 2.73 -0.14 -9.52
N SER A 104 2.60 -0.23 -8.19
CA SER A 104 2.31 0.92 -7.34
C SER A 104 3.48 1.89 -7.29
N LEU A 105 4.72 1.42 -7.15
CA LEU A 105 5.93 2.25 -7.18
C LEU A 105 6.11 2.97 -8.52
N LEU A 106 5.97 2.28 -9.65
CA LEU A 106 6.01 2.89 -10.99
C LEU A 106 4.96 3.99 -11.14
N ARG A 107 3.77 3.76 -10.58
CA ARG A 107 2.64 4.68 -10.67
C ARG A 107 2.77 5.89 -9.75
N VAL A 108 3.46 5.75 -8.61
CA VAL A 108 3.80 6.88 -7.73
C VAL A 108 4.97 7.67 -8.30
N GLY A 109 5.95 7.01 -8.90
CA GLY A 109 7.12 7.64 -9.51
C GLY A 109 8.15 8.16 -8.50
N ASP A 110 8.20 7.59 -7.28
CA ASP A 110 9.27 7.92 -6.32
C ASP A 110 10.61 7.38 -6.85
N PRO A 111 11.66 8.23 -6.96
CA PRO A 111 12.96 7.82 -7.48
C PRO A 111 13.57 6.60 -6.76
N ARG A 112 13.33 6.44 -5.46
CA ARG A 112 13.84 5.31 -4.67
C ARG A 112 13.21 4.00 -5.14
N GLY A 113 11.90 4.01 -5.37
CA GLY A 113 11.19 2.85 -5.91
C GLY A 113 11.60 2.52 -7.33
N LEU A 114 11.80 3.54 -8.17
CA LEU A 114 12.26 3.33 -9.55
C LEU A 114 13.68 2.72 -9.59
N GLN A 115 14.59 3.21 -8.75
CA GLN A 115 15.95 2.67 -8.66
C GLN A 115 15.95 1.19 -8.29
N VAL A 116 15.19 0.79 -7.27
CA VAL A 116 15.08 -0.62 -6.86
C VAL A 116 14.54 -1.50 -7.99
N ILE A 117 13.55 -1.01 -8.75
CA ILE A 117 13.00 -1.76 -9.89
C ILE A 117 14.06 -1.96 -10.98
N GLU A 118 14.87 -0.95 -11.27
CA GLU A 118 15.97 -1.04 -12.23
C GLU A 118 17.05 -2.02 -11.77
N ASP A 119 17.44 -1.96 -10.50
CA ASP A 119 18.44 -2.83 -9.89
C ASP A 119 18.00 -4.30 -9.96
N LEU A 120 16.76 -4.60 -9.55
CA LEU A 120 16.19 -5.95 -9.64
C LEU A 120 16.09 -6.46 -11.09
N ALA A 121 15.84 -5.58 -12.06
CA ALA A 121 15.81 -5.95 -13.47
C ALA A 121 17.20 -6.29 -14.02
N MET A 122 18.27 -5.66 -13.51
CA MET A 122 19.65 -5.96 -13.86
C MET A 122 20.15 -7.25 -13.20
N GLU A 123 19.73 -7.54 -11.97
CA GLU A 123 20.11 -8.77 -11.25
C GLU A 123 19.44 -10.04 -11.81
N GLY A 124 18.29 -9.89 -12.47
CA GLY A 124 17.54 -10.98 -13.09
C GLY A 124 17.96 -11.37 -14.52
N LEU A 125 19.00 -10.72 -15.07
CA LEU A 125 19.62 -10.99 -16.39
C LEU A 125 20.91 -11.79 -16.25
#